data_AF-A0A2V6ULM4-F1
#
_entry.id   AF-A0A2V6ULM4-F1
#
_cell.length_a   1.000
_cell.length_b   1.000
_cell.length_c   1.000
_cell.angle_alpha   90.00
_cell.angle_beta   90.00
_cell.angle_gamma   90.00
#
_symmetry.space_group_name_H-M   'P 1'
#
loop_
_entity.id
_entity.type
_entity.pdbx_description
1 polymer ?
#
loop_
_entity_poly.entity_id
_entity_poly.type
_entity_poly.pdbx_seq_one_letter_code
_entity_poly.pdbx_strand_id
1 'polypeptide(L)'
;THRPNVRQDREFLKRAPHCLEESWGARVIEDLDPRPEDVYVVKRRYSAFFGTDLDLTLRDLQINTLVIVGVVTNICVRSTVHDAFFLGYQVIVPEDCVAATGPREQESSLYDIATHFGIVVDSAQVAAALLHGTPLENRVAA
;
A
#
# COMPACT_ATOMS: atom_id res chain seq x y z
N THR A 1 -8.86 5.45 -8.61
CA THR A 1 -9.74 6.63 -8.69
C THR A 1 -11.12 6.22 -9.16
N HIS A 2 -12.13 7.07 -8.95
CA HIS A 2 -13.52 6.78 -9.32
C HIS A 2 -13.92 7.54 -10.57
N ARG A 3 -14.61 6.86 -11.48
CA ARG A 3 -15.12 7.47 -12.72
C ARG A 3 -16.31 8.38 -12.42
N PRO A 4 -16.31 9.65 -12.85
CA PRO A 4 -17.39 10.59 -12.52
C PRO A 4 -18.74 10.23 -13.15
N ASN A 5 -18.73 9.55 -14.31
CA ASN A 5 -19.94 9.28 -15.11
C ASN A 5 -20.47 7.84 -14.96
N VAL A 6 -20.02 7.09 -13.95
CA VAL A 6 -20.54 5.74 -13.70
C VAL A 6 -21.87 5.84 -12.98
N ARG A 7 -22.91 5.19 -13.54
CA ARG A 7 -24.28 5.18 -13.01
C ARG A 7 -24.35 4.85 -11.52
N GLN A 8 -23.52 3.91 -11.06
CA GLN A 8 -23.41 3.54 -9.65
C GLN A 8 -22.01 3.02 -9.34
N ASP A 9 -21.24 3.76 -8.56
CA ASP A 9 -20.03 3.21 -7.93
C ASP A 9 -20.43 2.56 -6.60
N ARG A 10 -20.13 1.26 -6.45
CA ARG A 10 -20.50 0.49 -5.26
C ARG A 10 -19.82 1.00 -4.00
N GLU A 11 -18.65 1.61 -4.12
CA GLU A 11 -17.97 2.18 -2.95
C GLU A 11 -18.71 3.41 -2.41
N PHE A 12 -19.36 4.18 -3.27
CA PHE A 12 -20.14 5.35 -2.87
C PHE A 12 -21.43 5.02 -2.11
N LEU A 13 -21.81 3.74 -2.08
CA LEU A 13 -22.87 3.27 -1.17
C LEU A 13 -22.41 3.19 0.28
N LYS A 14 -21.09 3.11 0.51
CA LYS A 14 -20.48 3.01 1.84
C LYS A 14 -19.71 4.27 2.24
N ARG A 15 -19.16 5.01 1.28
CA ARG A 15 -18.34 6.21 1.52
C ARG A 15 -18.88 7.40 0.73
N ALA A 16 -18.59 8.62 1.18
CA ALA A 16 -18.85 9.81 0.39
C ALA A 16 -18.07 9.77 -0.94
N PRO A 17 -18.54 10.43 -2.01
CA PRO A 17 -17.77 10.60 -3.22
C PRO A 17 -16.38 11.17 -2.93
N HIS A 18 -15.34 10.52 -3.45
CA HIS A 18 -13.93 10.89 -3.23
C HIS A 18 -13.08 10.42 -4.41
N CYS A 19 -11.86 10.95 -4.54
CA CYS A 19 -10.85 10.55 -5.53
C CYS A 19 -11.42 10.37 -6.96
N LEU A 20 -12.28 11.29 -7.39
CA LEU A 20 -12.85 11.29 -8.74
C LEU A 20 -11.73 11.53 -9.76
N GLU A 21 -11.72 10.78 -10.86
CA GLU A 21 -10.79 10.99 -11.97
C GLU A 21 -10.76 12.46 -12.40
N GLU A 22 -9.58 12.96 -12.75
CA GLU A 22 -9.28 14.35 -13.10
C GLU A 22 -9.50 15.40 -11.99
N SER A 23 -10.06 15.02 -10.84
CA SER A 23 -10.22 15.94 -9.71
C SER A 23 -8.92 16.15 -8.94
N TRP A 24 -8.84 17.29 -8.22
CA TRP A 24 -7.72 17.57 -7.33
C TRP A 24 -7.50 16.44 -6.30
N GLY A 25 -8.58 15.88 -5.73
CA GLY A 25 -8.49 14.81 -4.72
C GLY A 25 -8.08 13.43 -5.25
N ALA A 26 -7.83 13.30 -6.55
CA ALA A 26 -7.27 12.10 -7.17
C ALA A 26 -5.78 12.22 -7.51
N ARG A 27 -5.19 13.41 -7.37
CA ARG A 27 -3.78 13.64 -7.69
C ARG A 27 -2.88 13.18 -6.54
N VAL A 28 -1.71 12.67 -6.90
CA VAL A 28 -0.62 12.45 -5.93
C VAL A 28 -0.14 13.80 -5.43
N ILE A 29 0.12 13.92 -4.12
CA ILE A 29 0.59 15.16 -3.51
C ILE A 29 2.04 15.45 -3.94
N GLU A 30 2.38 16.73 -4.08
CA GLU A 30 3.72 17.16 -4.51
C GLU A 30 4.82 16.76 -3.51
N ASP A 31 4.50 16.67 -2.22
CA ASP A 31 5.43 16.28 -1.15
C ASP A 31 6.00 14.85 -1.32
N LEU A 32 5.37 14.01 -2.15
CA LEU A 32 5.88 12.68 -2.50
C LEU A 32 6.92 12.70 -3.63
N ASP A 33 7.25 13.87 -4.18
CA ASP A 33 8.23 14.05 -5.28
C ASP A 33 8.01 13.07 -6.45
N PRO A 34 6.80 12.97 -7.02
CA PRO A 34 6.52 12.04 -8.11
C PRO A 34 7.39 12.34 -9.33
N ARG A 35 8.03 11.31 -9.88
CA ARG A 35 8.98 11.43 -10.99
C ARG A 35 8.41 10.91 -12.30
N PRO A 36 8.90 11.39 -13.45
CA PRO A 36 8.44 10.92 -14.76
C PRO A 36 8.60 9.40 -14.98
N GLU A 37 9.59 8.79 -14.33
CA GLU A 37 9.86 7.35 -14.38
C GLU A 37 8.95 6.51 -13.45
N ASP A 38 8.17 7.14 -12.57
CA ASP A 38 7.29 6.40 -11.66
C ASP A 38 6.13 5.74 -12.42
N VAL A 39 5.85 4.49 -12.06
CA VAL A 39 4.73 3.75 -12.65
C VAL A 39 3.45 4.02 -11.88
N TYR A 40 2.44 4.54 -12.58
CA TYR A 40 1.14 4.84 -12.02
C TYR A 40 0.14 3.70 -12.24
N VAL A 41 -0.32 3.08 -11.16
CA VAL A 41 -1.39 2.07 -11.20
C VAL A 41 -2.69 2.65 -10.66
N VAL A 42 -3.69 2.79 -11.55
CA VAL A 42 -5.01 3.28 -11.17
C VAL A 42 -5.89 2.13 -10.66
N LYS A 43 -6.16 2.12 -9.36
CA LYS A 43 -7.03 1.13 -8.71
C LYS A 43 -8.43 1.67 -8.41
N ARG A 44 -9.44 0.79 -8.47
CA ARG A 44 -10.84 1.09 -8.11
C ARG A 44 -11.32 0.34 -6.86
N ARG A 45 -10.44 -0.44 -6.24
CA ARG A 45 -10.70 -1.22 -5.02
C ARG A 45 -9.56 -0.98 -4.03
N TYR A 46 -9.69 -1.58 -2.84
CA TYR A 46 -8.75 -1.33 -1.76
C TYR A 46 -7.36 -1.88 -2.05
N SER A 47 -7.26 -3.16 -2.43
CA SER A 47 -6.01 -3.74 -2.90
C SER A 47 -5.54 -3.08 -4.20
N ALA A 48 -4.24 -2.79 -4.28
CA ALA A 48 -3.61 -2.30 -5.50
C ALA A 48 -3.49 -3.37 -6.60
N PHE A 49 -3.65 -4.66 -6.26
CA PHE A 49 -3.65 -5.78 -7.21
C PHE A 49 -5.03 -6.09 -7.80
N PHE A 50 -6.09 -5.86 -7.02
CA PHE A 50 -7.42 -6.31 -7.41
C PHE A 50 -7.94 -5.53 -8.63
N GLY A 51 -7.99 -6.21 -9.78
CA GLY A 51 -8.50 -5.65 -11.03
C GLY A 51 -7.58 -4.59 -11.64
N THR A 52 -6.27 -4.68 -11.41
CA THR A 52 -5.22 -3.85 -12.01
C THR A 52 -4.19 -4.75 -12.71
N ASP A 53 -3.19 -4.14 -13.33
CA ASP A 53 -2.02 -4.79 -13.93
C ASP A 53 -0.79 -4.82 -13.02
N LEU A 54 -0.92 -4.46 -11.73
CA LEU A 54 0.23 -4.31 -10.84
C LEU A 54 1.10 -5.58 -10.75
N ASP A 55 0.50 -6.77 -10.65
CA ASP A 55 1.25 -8.04 -10.59
C ASP A 55 2.04 -8.29 -11.88
N LEU A 56 1.45 -8.00 -13.03
CA LEU A 56 2.11 -8.14 -14.32
C LEU A 56 3.32 -7.18 -14.39
N THR A 57 3.08 -5.90 -14.07
CA THR A 57 4.10 -4.85 -14.04
C THR A 57 5.28 -5.22 -13.12
N LEU A 58 5.01 -5.65 -11.89
CA LEU A 58 6.05 -6.01 -10.93
C LEU A 58 6.89 -7.22 -11.39
N ARG A 59 6.26 -8.22 -12.01
CA ARG A 59 6.95 -9.39 -12.56
C ARG A 59 7.82 -9.04 -13.76
N ASP A 60 7.35 -8.18 -14.65
CA ASP A 60 8.14 -7.69 -15.79
C ASP A 60 9.37 -6.90 -15.32
N LEU A 61 9.25 -6.21 -14.18
CA LEU A 61 10.37 -5.54 -13.50
C LEU A 61 11.22 -6.48 -12.63
N GLN A 62 10.90 -7.78 -12.59
CA GLN A 62 11.59 -8.79 -11.79
C GLN A 62 11.64 -8.48 -10.28
N ILE A 63 10.62 -7.78 -9.75
CA ILE A 63 10.51 -7.43 -8.35
C ILE A 63 9.95 -8.62 -7.56
N ASN A 64 10.54 -8.91 -6.40
CA ASN A 64 10.10 -9.97 -5.48
C ASN A 64 9.84 -9.47 -4.05
N THR A 65 10.24 -8.24 -3.72
CA THR A 65 10.07 -7.62 -2.41
C THR A 65 9.40 -6.26 -2.55
N LEU A 66 8.38 -6.00 -1.74
CA LEU A 66 7.57 -4.78 -1.77
C LEU A 66 7.64 -4.05 -0.43
N VAL A 67 8.03 -2.78 -0.47
CA VAL A 67 7.86 -1.84 0.65
C VAL A 67 6.54 -1.10 0.44
N ILE A 68 5.56 -1.34 1.30
CA ILE A 68 4.19 -0.81 1.15
C ILE A 68 3.98 0.33 2.15
N VAL A 69 3.72 1.54 1.63
CA VAL A 69 3.48 2.77 2.40
C VAL A 69 2.16 3.43 2.04
N GLY A 70 1.77 4.45 2.80
CA GLY A 70 0.61 5.30 2.52
C GLY A 70 -0.61 5.00 3.39
N VAL A 71 -1.80 5.36 2.87
CA VAL A 71 -3.04 5.31 3.65
C VAL A 71 -4.17 4.60 2.91
N VAL A 72 -5.08 3.92 3.60
CA VAL A 72 -5.21 3.80 5.06
C VAL A 72 -4.75 2.41 5.52
N THR A 73 -4.00 2.30 6.62
CA THR A 73 -3.34 1.06 7.09
C THR A 73 -4.31 -0.14 7.10
N ASN A 74 -5.43 -0.01 7.79
CA ASN A 74 -6.42 -1.08 7.97
C ASN A 74 -7.32 -1.36 6.75
N ILE A 75 -7.13 -0.62 5.66
CA ILE A 75 -7.95 -0.68 4.45
C ILE A 75 -7.08 -0.96 3.23
N CYS A 76 -6.55 0.06 2.55
CA CYS A 76 -5.85 -0.07 1.28
C CYS A 76 -4.50 -0.76 1.45
N VAL A 77 -3.73 -0.37 2.47
CA VAL A 77 -2.41 -0.93 2.76
C VAL A 77 -2.57 -2.41 3.10
N ARG A 78 -3.33 -2.77 4.13
CA ARG A 78 -3.52 -4.17 4.54
C ARG A 78 -4.13 -5.04 3.44
N SER A 79 -5.09 -4.53 2.66
CA SER A 79 -5.62 -5.30 1.52
C SER A 79 -4.55 -5.59 0.46
N THR A 80 -3.65 -4.62 0.21
CA THR A 80 -2.54 -4.80 -0.74
C THR A 80 -1.47 -5.73 -0.19
N VAL A 81 -1.17 -5.65 1.12
CA VAL A 81 -0.26 -6.56 1.83
C VAL A 81 -0.73 -8.01 1.71
N HIS A 82 -2.02 -8.28 1.94
CA HIS A 82 -2.57 -9.63 1.84
C HIS A 82 -2.44 -10.19 0.42
N ASP A 83 -2.82 -9.42 -0.60
CA ASP A 83 -2.70 -9.87 -1.98
C ASP A 83 -1.23 -10.04 -2.39
N ALA A 84 -0.33 -9.15 -1.98
CA ALA A 84 1.11 -9.30 -2.20
C ALA A 84 1.64 -10.60 -1.59
N PHE A 85 1.29 -10.89 -0.34
CA PHE A 85 1.67 -12.13 0.34
C PHE A 85 1.14 -13.37 -0.41
N PHE A 86 -0.13 -13.37 -0.81
CA PHE A 86 -0.72 -14.50 -1.54
C PHE A 86 -0.13 -14.69 -2.94
N LEU A 87 0.35 -13.63 -3.57
CA LEU A 87 1.07 -13.68 -4.85
C LEU A 87 2.55 -14.05 -4.70
N GLY A 88 3.04 -14.22 -3.47
CA GLY A 88 4.40 -14.69 -3.18
C GLY A 88 5.46 -13.60 -3.06
N TYR A 89 5.07 -12.32 -2.95
CA TYR A 89 6.01 -11.23 -2.68
C TYR A 89 6.43 -11.23 -1.21
N GLN A 90 7.70 -10.90 -0.94
CA GLN A 90 8.11 -10.49 0.41
C GLN A 90 7.56 -9.10 0.70
N VAL A 91 6.92 -8.91 1.85
CA VAL A 91 6.25 -7.65 2.19
C VAL A 91 6.92 -7.00 3.39
N ILE A 92 7.23 -5.72 3.24
CA ILE A 92 7.77 -4.85 4.30
C ILE A 92 6.83 -3.65 4.45
N VAL A 93 6.47 -3.31 5.68
CA VAL A 93 5.63 -2.16 6.00
C VAL A 93 6.34 -1.28 7.03
N PRO A 94 6.85 -0.10 6.65
CA PRO A 94 7.36 0.86 7.60
C PRO A 94 6.19 1.53 8.35
N GLU A 95 6.08 1.26 9.66
CA GLU A 95 4.94 1.64 10.50
C GLU A 95 4.71 3.14 10.65
N ASP A 96 5.80 3.92 10.53
CA ASP A 96 5.83 5.37 10.56
C ASP A 96 5.46 6.01 9.22
N CYS A 97 5.30 5.21 8.16
CA CYS A 97 4.87 5.64 6.83
C CYS A 97 3.45 5.17 6.46
N VAL A 98 2.70 4.66 7.44
CA VAL A 98 1.30 4.24 7.26
C VAL A 98 0.40 4.76 8.38
N ALA A 99 -0.82 5.15 8.04
CA ALA A 99 -1.79 5.66 9.02
C ALA A 99 -3.17 5.02 8.85
N ALA A 100 -3.74 4.53 9.97
CA ALA A 100 -5.08 3.95 10.04
C ALA A 100 -6.16 5.01 10.32
N THR A 101 -7.42 4.58 10.32
CA THR A 101 -8.55 5.41 10.76
C THR A 101 -8.54 5.75 12.26
N GLY A 102 -7.74 5.03 13.05
CA GLY A 102 -7.65 5.21 14.50
C GLY A 102 -6.57 4.32 15.13
N PRO A 103 -6.20 4.57 16.40
CA PRO A 103 -5.11 3.84 17.06
C PRO A 103 -5.36 2.33 17.16
N ARG A 104 -6.61 1.93 17.48
CA ARG A 104 -7.00 0.51 17.56
C ARG A 104 -6.81 -0.20 16.23
N GLU A 105 -7.24 0.44 15.14
CA GLU A 105 -7.11 -0.12 13.80
C GLU A 105 -5.64 -0.16 13.33
N GLN A 106 -4.83 0.82 13.74
CA GLN A 106 -3.38 0.84 13.46
C GLN A 106 -2.70 -0.35 14.13
N GLU A 107 -2.87 -0.48 15.45
CA GLU A 107 -2.24 -1.54 16.25
C GLU A 107 -2.64 -2.93 15.76
N SER A 108 -3.96 -3.16 15.59
CA SER A 108 -4.46 -4.45 15.11
C SER A 108 -3.94 -4.80 13.71
N SER A 109 -3.85 -3.84 12.80
CA SER A 109 -3.39 -4.11 11.44
C SER A 109 -1.89 -4.37 11.38
N LEU A 110 -1.09 -3.57 12.08
CA LEU A 110 0.36 -3.78 12.13
C LEU A 110 0.73 -5.09 12.82
N TYR A 111 0.04 -5.44 13.91
CA TYR A 111 0.26 -6.73 14.59
C TYR A 111 -0.06 -7.92 13.69
N ASP A 112 -1.20 -7.87 12.99
CA ASP A 112 -1.62 -8.92 12.05
C ASP A 112 -0.62 -9.07 10.90
N ILE A 113 -0.18 -7.95 10.30
CA ILE A 113 0.82 -7.95 9.23
C ILE A 113 2.14 -8.54 9.73
N ALA A 114 2.66 -8.05 10.85
CA ALA A 114 3.96 -8.47 11.39
C ALA A 114 4.00 -9.96 11.74
N THR A 115 2.87 -10.54 12.15
CA THR A 115 2.79 -11.93 12.59
C THR A 115 2.59 -12.91 11.43
N HIS A 116 1.88 -12.50 10.36
CA HIS A 116 1.39 -13.46 9.37
C HIS A 116 1.72 -13.11 7.92
N PHE A 117 1.88 -11.84 7.57
CA PHE A 117 1.84 -11.40 6.17
C PHE A 117 3.09 -10.64 5.71
N GLY A 118 3.96 -10.22 6.63
CA GLY A 118 5.19 -9.51 6.29
C GLY A 118 5.97 -9.05 7.50
N ILE A 119 6.94 -8.17 7.25
CA ILE A 119 7.79 -7.56 8.26
C ILE A 119 7.30 -6.14 8.51
N VAL A 120 7.14 -5.76 9.77
CA VAL A 120 6.86 -4.38 10.17
C VAL A 120 8.08 -3.81 10.88
N VAL A 121 8.57 -2.68 10.39
CA VAL A 121 9.76 -1.95 10.88
C VAL A 121 9.49 -0.45 10.85
N ASP A 122 10.46 0.38 11.20
CA ASP A 122 10.45 1.82 10.88
C ASP A 122 11.12 2.11 9.52
N SER A 123 10.90 3.31 8.98
CA SER A 123 11.47 3.75 7.71
C SER A 123 13.01 3.84 7.71
N ALA A 124 13.64 4.06 8.88
CA ALA A 124 15.09 4.14 8.98
C ALA A 124 15.74 2.76 8.76
N GLN A 125 15.15 1.69 9.30
CA GLN A 125 15.57 0.32 9.03
C GLN A 125 15.41 -0.05 7.55
N VAL A 126 14.31 0.36 6.91
CA VAL A 126 14.12 0.17 5.46
C VAL A 126 15.22 0.88 4.67
N ALA A 127 15.50 2.14 5.00
CA ALA A 127 16.56 2.91 4.33
C ALA A 127 17.95 2.26 4.52
N ALA A 128 18.26 1.81 5.74
CA ALA A 128 19.51 1.11 6.03
C ALA A 128 19.62 -0.22 5.26
N ALA A 129 18.53 -0.98 5.15
CA ALA A 129 18.51 -2.21 4.37
C ALA A 129 18.76 -1.94 2.88
N LEU A 130 18.13 -0.91 2.30
CA LEU A 130 18.29 -0.55 0.89
C LEU A 130 19.69 0.00 0.57
N LEU A 131 20.26 0.82 1.44
CA LEU A 131 21.54 1.49 1.20
C LEU A 131 22.75 0.65 1.59
N HIS A 132 22.59 -0.23 2.58
CA HIS A 132 23.71 -0.92 3.24
C HIS A 132 23.52 -2.43 3.39
N GLY A 133 22.37 -2.98 3.00
CA GLY A 133 22.08 -4.41 3.15
C GLY A 133 21.90 -4.84 4.60
N THR A 134 21.61 -3.90 5.51
CA THR A 134 21.34 -4.21 6.92
C THR A 134 20.11 -5.11 7.04
N PRO A 135 20.17 -6.21 7.82
CA PRO A 135 19.00 -7.05 8.07
C PRO A 135 17.88 -6.27 8.75
N LEU A 136 16.63 -6.61 8.40
CA LEU A 136 15.44 -6.05 9.04
C LEU A 136 15.08 -6.88 10.28
N GLU A 137 14.75 -6.19 11.38
CA GLU A 137 14.26 -6.82 12.60
C GLU A 137 12.76 -6.58 12.73
N ASN A 138 11.96 -7.64 12.58
CA ASN A 138 10.51 -7.52 12.64
C ASN A 138 10.06 -7.04 14.02
N ARG A 139 9.05 -6.15 14.05
CA ARG A 139 8.44 -5.62 15.28
C ARG A 139 8.03 -6.72 16.27
N VAL A 140 7.53 -7.84 15.75
CA VAL A 140 7.23 -9.03 16.57
C VAL A 140 8.43 -9.97 16.53
N ALA A 141 8.86 -10.44 17.70
CA ALA A 141 9.88 -11.47 17.79
C ALA A 141 9.39 -12.74 17.08
N ALA A 142 10.23 -13.31 16.22
CA ALA A 142 9.98 -14.58 15.53
C ALA A 142 9.94 -15.76 16.51
#